data_AF-A0A9P8A715-F1
#
_entry.id   AF-A0A9P8A715-F1
#
_cell.length_a   1.000
_cell.length_b   1.000
_cell.length_c   1.000
_cell.angle_alpha   90.00
_cell.angle_beta   90.00
_cell.angle_gamma   90.00
#
_symmetry.space_group_name_H-M   'P 1'
#
loop_
_entity.id
_entity.type
_entity.pdbx_description
1 polymer ?
#
loop_
_entity_poly.entity_id
_entity_poly.type
_entity_poly.pdbx_seq_one_letter_code
_entity_poly.pdbx_strand_id
1 'polypeptide(L)'
;MAAAATQPTRYRLRVSAGPSPDPKTLKPITVNDDANPLLIETDEFIAQIVVRIRGLDKTISYHEAQKQDGLKSLPDSSWFAKPGGDNNLSSVQISCRFKHEWPGDQIVFGNQFEKPLRLPPLSSIALRFVQYIDPGLQADIYSDRPWAFSPLIATMNTVNVTGWHLDRATQQKIEQEGQEKDKEHLENELPPWPSPEGDHILEDTALLFKSSSERKADDDGGKEILEEAIAPAALDRSARRSYFAKPVNLSTHRYRPDQVYGFDFFNPYLDFANFTLKVPGFSVDITKYWDGQPLTYVIKSKDSSVVFMAFQFELIPVEDIFVE
;
A
#
# COMPACT_ATOMS: atom_id res chain seq x y z
N MET A 1 46.94 -18.17 8.73
CA MET A 1 46.62 -17.15 7.71
C MET A 1 45.56 -17.72 6.79
N ALA A 2 44.70 -16.83 6.25
CA ALA A 2 43.42 -17.07 5.56
C ALA A 2 42.21 -17.18 6.51
N ALA A 3 41.12 -16.44 6.36
CA ALA A 3 40.76 -15.42 5.37
C ALA A 3 40.13 -14.22 6.08
N ALA A 4 40.42 -13.02 5.55
CA ALA A 4 39.95 -11.75 6.05
C ALA A 4 38.42 -11.71 6.15
N ALA A 5 37.93 -11.01 7.17
CA ALA A 5 36.53 -10.68 7.34
C ALA A 5 35.95 -10.14 6.03
N THR A 6 34.91 -10.79 5.50
CA THR A 6 34.04 -10.20 4.50
C THR A 6 33.43 -8.96 5.12
N GLN A 7 33.86 -7.79 4.65
CA GLN A 7 33.14 -6.55 4.92
C GLN A 7 31.69 -6.73 4.44
N PRO A 8 30.68 -6.19 5.13
CA PRO A 8 29.31 -6.25 4.63
C PRO A 8 29.28 -5.57 3.26
N THR A 9 28.90 -6.32 2.22
CA THR A 9 28.54 -5.77 0.91
C THR A 9 27.57 -4.61 1.12
N ARG A 10 27.92 -3.42 0.64
CA ARG A 10 27.00 -2.27 0.66
C ARG A 10 25.83 -2.61 -0.24
N TYR A 11 24.61 -2.53 0.27
CA TYR A 11 23.40 -2.77 -0.51
C TYR A 11 22.90 -1.45 -1.11
N ARG A 12 22.33 -1.54 -2.31
CA ARG A 12 21.44 -0.52 -2.86
C ARG A 12 20.01 -1.00 -2.78
N LEU A 13 19.06 -0.07 -2.77
CA LEU A 13 17.64 -0.40 -2.82
C LEU A 13 17.12 -0.36 -4.25
N ARG A 14 16.40 -1.40 -4.67
CA ARG A 14 15.52 -1.36 -5.83
C ARG A 14 14.08 -1.48 -5.36
N VAL A 15 13.22 -0.62 -5.90
CA VAL A 15 11.78 -0.67 -5.66
C VAL A 15 11.10 -1.07 -6.95
N SER A 16 10.16 -2.00 -6.88
CA SER A 16 9.37 -2.43 -8.04
C SER A 16 7.93 -2.69 -7.64
N ALA A 17 6.99 -2.55 -8.57
CA ALA A 17 5.59 -2.89 -8.34
C ALA A 17 4.93 -3.45 -9.60
N GLY A 18 3.80 -4.13 -9.43
CA GLY A 18 3.09 -4.78 -10.52
C GLY A 18 1.84 -5.52 -10.06
N PRO A 19 1.23 -6.30 -10.97
CA PRO A 19 -0.05 -6.97 -10.73
C PRO A 19 0.07 -8.18 -9.80
N SER A 20 1.28 -8.70 -9.56
CA SER A 20 1.50 -9.87 -8.71
C SER A 20 2.86 -9.78 -8.00
N PRO A 21 3.11 -10.57 -6.94
CA PRO A 21 4.42 -10.62 -6.28
C PRO A 21 5.49 -11.39 -7.10
N ASP A 22 5.16 -11.95 -8.27
CA ASP A 22 6.16 -12.59 -9.15
C ASP A 22 7.11 -11.52 -9.70
N PRO A 23 8.44 -11.61 -9.43
CA PRO A 23 9.43 -10.67 -9.95
C PRO A 23 9.38 -10.44 -11.46
N LYS A 24 8.90 -11.41 -12.25
CA LYS A 24 8.75 -11.27 -13.71
C LYS A 24 7.65 -10.29 -14.12
N THR A 25 6.71 -10.02 -13.23
CA THR A 25 5.56 -9.13 -13.48
C THR A 25 5.78 -7.73 -12.92
N LEU A 26 6.82 -7.55 -12.09
CA LEU A 26 7.12 -6.29 -11.43
C LEU A 26 7.94 -5.38 -12.36
N LYS A 27 7.61 -4.08 -12.34
CA LYS A 27 8.34 -3.03 -13.04
C LYS A 27 9.08 -2.16 -12.02
N PRO A 28 10.35 -1.78 -12.26
CA PRO A 28 11.07 -0.85 -11.40
C PRO A 28 10.34 0.51 -11.27
N ILE A 29 10.38 1.10 -10.09
CA ILE A 29 9.79 2.42 -9.78
C ILE A 29 10.92 3.43 -9.57
N THR A 30 10.81 4.60 -10.22
CA THR A 30 11.60 5.78 -9.85
C THR A 30 11.07 6.32 -8.52
N VAL A 31 11.80 6.08 -7.43
CA VAL A 31 11.43 6.55 -6.09
C VAL A 31 11.43 8.08 -6.05
N ASN A 32 10.49 8.67 -5.30
CA ASN A 32 10.26 10.12 -5.17
C ASN A 32 9.80 10.82 -6.47
N ASP A 33 9.43 10.10 -7.53
CA ASP A 33 8.88 10.69 -8.77
C ASP A 33 7.37 10.95 -8.65
N ASP A 34 7.02 11.99 -7.89
CA ASP A 34 5.62 12.36 -7.61
C ASP A 34 4.78 12.65 -8.86
N ALA A 35 5.42 13.09 -9.95
CA ALA A 35 4.75 13.47 -11.19
C ALA A 35 4.49 12.28 -12.12
N ASN A 36 5.11 11.13 -11.88
CA ASN A 36 5.06 9.98 -12.79
C ASN A 36 4.74 8.68 -12.02
N PRO A 37 3.49 8.52 -11.51
CA PRO A 37 3.08 7.29 -10.85
C PRO A 37 3.14 6.09 -11.81
N LEU A 38 3.44 4.91 -11.27
CA LEU A 38 3.35 3.67 -12.05
C LEU A 38 1.89 3.20 -12.09
N LEU A 39 1.37 2.93 -13.29
CA LEU A 39 0.05 2.32 -13.50
C LEU A 39 0.14 0.79 -13.36
N ILE A 40 -0.79 0.20 -12.61
CA ILE A 40 -0.95 -1.23 -12.37
C ILE A 40 -2.40 -1.59 -12.68
N GLU A 41 -2.56 -2.62 -13.51
CA GLU A 41 -3.86 -3.10 -13.97
C GLU A 41 -3.93 -4.63 -13.78
N THR A 42 -5.08 -5.08 -13.29
CA THR A 42 -5.49 -6.49 -13.21
C THR A 42 -6.95 -6.60 -13.64
N ASP A 43 -7.49 -7.82 -13.71
CA ASP A 43 -8.91 -8.05 -14.00
C ASP A 43 -9.84 -7.48 -12.91
N GLU A 44 -9.33 -7.29 -11.69
CA GLU A 44 -10.13 -6.87 -10.51
C GLU A 44 -9.80 -5.44 -10.04
N PHE A 45 -8.75 -4.83 -10.58
CA PHE A 45 -8.13 -3.64 -10.01
C PHE A 45 -7.47 -2.75 -11.04
N ILE A 46 -7.51 -1.45 -10.80
CA ILE A 46 -6.63 -0.49 -11.47
C ILE A 46 -6.09 0.51 -10.45
N ALA A 47 -4.79 0.80 -10.51
CA ALA A 47 -4.14 1.68 -9.56
C ALA A 47 -2.94 2.45 -10.14
N GLN A 48 -2.72 3.63 -9.59
CA GLN A 48 -1.49 4.40 -9.70
C GLN A 48 -0.75 4.36 -8.37
N ILE A 49 0.56 4.11 -8.39
CA ILE A 49 1.42 4.07 -7.20
C ILE A 49 2.61 5.02 -7.31
N VAL A 50 2.90 5.73 -6.22
CA VAL A 50 4.17 6.42 -5.96
C VAL A 50 4.77 5.88 -4.67
N VAL A 51 6.08 5.60 -4.69
CA VAL A 51 6.86 5.22 -3.51
C VAL A 51 7.86 6.33 -3.20
N ARG A 52 7.86 6.78 -1.95
CA ARG A 52 8.74 7.84 -1.43
C ARG A 52 9.62 7.29 -0.34
N ILE A 53 10.91 7.61 -0.40
CA ILE A 53 11.90 7.19 0.58
C ILE A 53 12.82 8.36 0.87
N ARG A 54 12.91 8.70 2.15
CA ARG A 54 13.74 9.79 2.62
C ARG A 54 15.21 9.39 2.67
N GLY A 55 16.08 10.28 2.19
CA GLY A 55 17.52 10.19 2.22
C GLY A 55 18.10 9.15 1.27
N LEU A 56 17.30 8.58 0.36
CA LEU A 56 17.78 7.56 -0.56
C LEU A 56 18.79 8.14 -1.56
N ASP A 57 18.59 9.39 -1.96
CA ASP A 57 19.48 10.17 -2.83
C ASP A 57 20.88 10.39 -2.22
N LYS A 58 20.99 10.28 -0.90
CA LYS A 58 22.24 10.43 -0.14
C LYS A 58 22.97 9.11 0.08
N THR A 59 22.40 8.00 -0.38
CA THR A 59 23.04 6.68 -0.26
C THR A 59 24.15 6.50 -1.29
N ILE A 60 25.16 5.72 -0.92
CA ILE A 60 26.29 5.41 -1.80
C ILE A 60 25.78 4.65 -3.01
N SER A 61 26.28 5.03 -4.18
CA SER A 61 25.92 4.41 -5.48
C SER A 61 24.47 4.62 -5.92
N TYR A 62 23.70 5.53 -5.29
CA TYR A 62 22.31 5.78 -5.68
C TYR A 62 22.19 6.18 -7.16
N HIS A 63 23.00 7.13 -7.62
CA HIS A 63 22.92 7.63 -8.99
C HIS A 63 23.28 6.56 -10.02
N GLU A 64 24.35 5.81 -9.77
CA GLU A 64 24.82 4.71 -10.61
C GLU A 64 23.79 3.58 -10.66
N ALA A 65 23.20 3.25 -9.51
CA ALA A 65 22.13 2.26 -9.37
C ALA A 65 20.89 2.62 -10.18
N GLN A 66 20.38 3.85 -10.04
CA GLN A 66 19.22 4.30 -10.81
C GLN A 66 19.52 4.23 -12.30
N LYS A 67 20.72 4.67 -12.73
CA LYS A 67 21.14 4.60 -14.12
C LYS A 67 21.23 3.16 -14.65
N GLN A 68 21.74 2.22 -13.85
CA GLN A 68 21.80 0.80 -14.22
C GLN A 68 20.42 0.20 -14.48
N ASP A 69 19.42 0.63 -13.69
CA ASP A 69 18.03 0.19 -13.82
C ASP A 69 17.21 1.03 -14.82
N GLY A 70 17.83 2.04 -15.47
CA GLY A 70 17.16 2.92 -16.43
C GLY A 70 16.20 3.95 -15.79
N LEU A 71 16.41 4.27 -14.52
CA LEU A 71 15.56 5.15 -13.71
C LEU A 71 16.16 6.55 -13.54
N LYS A 72 15.32 7.53 -13.17
CA LYS A 72 15.78 8.87 -12.83
C LYS A 72 16.38 8.88 -11.43
N SER A 73 17.32 9.79 -11.17
CA SER A 73 17.76 10.11 -9.82
C SER A 73 17.03 11.36 -9.34
N LEU A 74 16.28 11.25 -8.25
CA LEU A 74 15.51 12.34 -7.69
C LEU A 74 15.86 12.55 -6.20
N PRO A 75 15.83 13.79 -5.71
CA PRO A 75 16.04 14.07 -4.29
C PRO A 75 14.85 13.60 -3.45
N ASP A 76 14.88 13.91 -2.16
CA ASP A 76 13.72 13.77 -1.27
C ASP A 76 12.48 14.47 -1.85
N SER A 77 11.35 13.75 -1.86
CA SER A 77 10.04 14.31 -2.24
C SER A 77 9.67 15.47 -1.31
N SER A 78 9.02 16.50 -1.87
CA SER A 78 8.40 17.61 -1.14
C SER A 78 7.40 17.13 -0.08
N TRP A 79 6.79 15.95 -0.27
CA TRP A 79 5.89 15.30 0.69
C TRP A 79 6.51 15.23 2.09
N PHE A 80 7.82 14.99 2.20
CA PHE A 80 8.53 14.92 3.48
C PHE A 80 8.70 16.27 4.17
N ALA A 81 8.64 17.37 3.44
CA ALA A 81 8.77 18.72 3.98
C ALA A 81 7.41 19.31 4.43
N LYS A 82 6.30 18.71 3.99
CA LYS A 82 4.95 19.16 4.35
C LYS A 82 4.59 18.71 5.78
N PRO A 83 3.78 19.49 6.53
CA PRO A 83 3.36 19.11 7.88
C PRO A 83 2.66 17.75 7.91
N GLY A 84 3.14 16.86 8.78
CA GLY A 84 2.66 15.47 8.88
C GLY A 84 3.51 14.46 8.10
N GLY A 85 4.34 14.91 7.15
CA GLY A 85 5.36 14.09 6.47
C GLY A 85 6.73 14.14 7.13
N ASP A 86 7.01 15.20 7.89
CA ASP A 86 8.29 15.58 8.49
C ASP A 86 8.96 14.52 9.37
N ASN A 87 8.21 13.66 10.05
CA ASN A 87 8.79 12.60 10.89
C ASN A 87 8.89 11.23 10.20
N ASN A 88 8.35 11.08 8.99
CA ASN A 88 8.28 9.79 8.29
C ASN A 88 9.51 9.54 7.42
N LEU A 89 9.83 8.25 7.23
CA LEU A 89 10.99 7.80 6.43
C LEU A 89 10.57 7.24 5.07
N SER A 90 9.33 6.78 4.97
CA SER A 90 8.76 6.31 3.71
C SER A 90 7.27 6.61 3.63
N SER A 91 6.76 6.77 2.41
CA SER A 91 5.34 6.81 2.06
C SER A 91 5.12 5.96 0.81
N VAL A 92 4.04 5.19 0.79
CA VAL A 92 3.50 4.50 -0.38
C VAL A 92 2.10 5.03 -0.59
N GLN A 93 1.92 5.79 -1.65
CA GLN A 93 0.65 6.42 -1.98
C GLN A 93 0.05 5.75 -3.20
N ILE A 94 -1.22 5.39 -3.10
CA ILE A 94 -1.96 4.62 -4.09
C ILE A 94 -3.27 5.35 -4.38
N SER A 95 -3.58 5.55 -5.65
CA SER A 95 -4.90 5.97 -6.13
C SER A 95 -5.47 4.84 -6.96
N CYS A 96 -6.61 4.28 -6.58
CA CYS A 96 -7.10 3.04 -7.19
C CYS A 96 -8.63 2.94 -7.27
N ARG A 97 -9.07 1.97 -8.08
CA ARG A 97 -10.47 1.56 -8.18
C ARG A 97 -10.54 0.02 -8.21
N PHE A 98 -11.54 -0.51 -7.51
CA PHE A 98 -11.92 -1.92 -7.63
C PHE A 98 -12.88 -2.06 -8.80
N LYS A 99 -12.67 -3.03 -9.68
CA LYS A 99 -13.53 -3.21 -10.87
C LYS A 99 -14.86 -3.88 -10.51
N HIS A 100 -14.90 -4.59 -9.38
CA HIS A 100 -16.10 -5.21 -8.82
C HIS A 100 -16.31 -4.81 -7.35
N GLU A 101 -17.52 -5.08 -6.83
CA GLU A 101 -17.78 -4.89 -5.41
C GLU A 101 -17.11 -5.98 -4.58
N TRP A 102 -16.35 -5.59 -3.56
CA TRP A 102 -15.63 -6.50 -2.66
C TRP A 102 -16.02 -6.27 -1.19
N PRO A 103 -16.24 -7.33 -0.39
CA PRO A 103 -16.46 -7.19 1.04
C PRO A 103 -15.23 -6.63 1.76
N GLY A 104 -15.45 -5.68 2.67
CA GLY A 104 -14.39 -4.97 3.38
C GLY A 104 -13.48 -5.86 4.23
N ASP A 105 -14.02 -6.98 4.73
CA ASP A 105 -13.31 -7.98 5.54
C ASP A 105 -12.51 -8.99 4.70
N GLN A 106 -12.62 -8.93 3.37
CA GLN A 106 -11.93 -9.82 2.44
C GLN A 106 -10.67 -9.19 1.83
N ILE A 107 -10.49 -7.87 1.90
CA ILE A 107 -9.29 -7.23 1.33
C ILE A 107 -8.28 -6.92 2.42
N VAL A 108 -7.08 -7.46 2.25
CA VAL A 108 -5.97 -7.27 3.18
C VAL A 108 -4.79 -6.59 2.50
N PHE A 109 -4.05 -5.82 3.30
CA PHE A 109 -2.76 -5.26 2.94
C PHE A 109 -1.72 -5.67 3.98
N GLY A 110 -0.50 -5.92 3.51
CA GLY A 110 0.61 -6.25 4.39
C GLY A 110 1.69 -7.01 3.67
N ASN A 111 2.45 -7.79 4.44
CA ASN A 111 3.65 -8.47 3.98
C ASN A 111 3.46 -9.97 3.81
N GLN A 112 4.13 -10.52 2.80
CA GLN A 112 4.37 -11.95 2.68
C GLN A 112 5.82 -12.23 2.30
N PHE A 113 6.31 -13.38 2.73
CA PHE A 113 7.66 -13.86 2.47
C PHE A 113 7.59 -15.26 1.85
N GLU A 114 8.50 -15.52 0.91
CA GLU A 114 8.55 -16.80 0.19
C GLU A 114 9.36 -17.87 0.95
N LYS A 115 10.18 -17.44 1.92
CA LYS A 115 11.06 -18.28 2.73
C LYS A 115 11.02 -17.86 4.20
N PRO A 116 11.41 -18.75 5.13
CA PRO A 116 11.47 -18.43 6.55
C PRO A 116 12.34 -17.19 6.84
N LEU A 117 11.95 -16.38 7.82
CA LEU A 117 12.72 -15.20 8.25
C LEU A 117 13.82 -15.59 9.24
N ARG A 118 15.00 -14.98 9.09
CA ARG A 118 16.00 -14.96 10.17
C ARG A 118 15.62 -13.84 11.13
N LEU A 119 15.13 -14.18 12.31
CA LEU A 119 14.62 -13.19 13.25
C LEU A 119 15.71 -12.71 14.23
N PRO A 120 15.76 -11.40 14.55
CA PRO A 120 16.61 -10.92 15.64
C PRO A 120 16.15 -11.51 16.99
N PRO A 121 17.06 -11.62 17.98
CA PRO A 121 16.64 -11.76 19.37
C PRO A 121 15.61 -10.67 19.69
N LEU A 122 14.55 -11.01 20.43
CA LEU A 122 13.43 -10.12 20.79
C LEU A 122 12.43 -9.80 19.66
N SER A 123 12.37 -10.61 18.59
CA SER A 123 11.34 -10.48 17.53
C SER A 123 9.91 -10.44 18.04
N SER A 124 9.61 -11.11 19.16
CA SER A 124 8.30 -11.04 19.83
C SER A 124 7.95 -9.63 20.33
N ILE A 125 8.94 -8.82 20.71
CA ILE A 125 8.74 -7.42 21.10
C ILE A 125 8.44 -6.57 19.87
N ALA A 126 9.20 -6.76 18.78
CA ALA A 126 8.93 -6.08 17.51
C ALA A 126 7.52 -6.40 16.99
N LEU A 127 7.10 -7.68 17.06
CA LEU A 127 5.75 -8.09 16.66
C LEU A 127 4.67 -7.39 17.49
N ARG A 128 4.82 -7.37 18.83
CA ARG A 128 3.89 -6.65 19.72
C ARG A 128 3.86 -5.16 19.43
N PHE A 129 5.00 -4.56 19.08
CA PHE A 129 5.07 -3.15 18.71
C PHE A 129 4.28 -2.86 17.43
N VAL A 130 4.43 -3.68 16.38
CA VAL A 130 3.66 -3.50 15.15
C VAL A 130 2.15 -3.70 15.41
N GLN A 131 1.76 -4.69 16.23
CA GLN A 131 0.35 -4.89 16.62
C GLN A 131 -0.22 -3.77 17.51
N TYR A 132 0.63 -3.09 18.28
CA TYR A 132 0.22 -1.89 19.02
C TYR A 132 -0.09 -0.73 18.06
N ILE A 133 0.69 -0.58 16.98
CA ILE A 133 0.46 0.44 15.95
C ILE A 133 -0.76 0.09 15.10
N ASP A 134 -0.90 -1.17 14.71
CA ASP A 134 -2.01 -1.71 13.92
C ASP A 134 -2.68 -2.87 14.65
N PRO A 135 -3.74 -2.59 15.43
CA PRO A 135 -4.49 -3.61 16.16
C PRO A 135 -5.18 -4.65 15.26
N GLY A 136 -5.39 -4.34 13.98
CA GLY A 136 -5.98 -5.25 12.99
C GLY A 136 -4.98 -6.25 12.42
N LEU A 137 -3.67 -6.06 12.69
CA LEU A 137 -2.62 -6.89 12.13
C LEU A 137 -2.61 -8.29 12.74
N GLN A 138 -2.80 -9.28 11.87
CA GLN A 138 -2.52 -10.68 12.14
C GLN A 138 -1.20 -11.05 11.47
N ALA A 139 -0.43 -11.92 12.10
CA ALA A 139 0.86 -12.32 11.56
C ALA A 139 1.26 -13.71 12.05
N ASP A 140 1.97 -14.43 11.19
CA ASP A 140 2.77 -15.60 11.54
C ASP A 140 4.16 -15.41 10.96
N ILE A 141 5.08 -14.92 11.80
CA ILE A 141 6.46 -14.65 11.41
C ILE A 141 7.40 -15.86 11.56
N TYR A 142 6.89 -16.99 12.07
CA TYR A 142 7.68 -18.20 12.37
C TYR A 142 7.41 -19.36 11.40
N SER A 143 6.38 -19.25 10.55
CA SER A 143 6.05 -20.25 9.52
C SER A 143 7.09 -20.33 8.39
N ASP A 144 6.96 -21.35 7.54
CA ASP A 144 7.83 -21.53 6.36
C ASP A 144 7.65 -20.43 5.31
N ARG A 145 6.49 -19.79 5.30
CA ARG A 145 6.14 -18.64 4.44
C ARG A 145 5.56 -17.53 5.32
N PRO A 146 6.42 -16.78 6.03
CA PRO A 146 5.99 -15.76 6.96
C PRO A 146 5.06 -14.72 6.34
N TRP A 147 4.15 -14.19 7.14
CA TRP A 147 3.21 -13.17 6.69
C TRP A 147 2.75 -12.25 7.83
N ALA A 148 2.32 -11.05 7.47
CA ALA A 148 1.70 -10.09 8.36
C ALA A 148 0.66 -9.28 7.57
N PHE A 149 -0.62 -9.44 7.85
CA PHE A 149 -1.72 -8.83 7.09
C PHE A 149 -2.74 -8.17 8.01
N SER A 150 -3.26 -7.03 7.58
CA SER A 150 -4.33 -6.29 8.25
C SER A 150 -5.39 -5.91 7.21
N PRO A 151 -6.67 -5.73 7.60
CA PRO A 151 -7.69 -5.23 6.69
C PRO A 151 -7.25 -3.91 6.05
N LEU A 152 -7.33 -3.82 4.72
CA LEU A 152 -6.78 -2.70 3.94
C LEU A 152 -7.28 -1.34 4.46
N ILE A 153 -8.58 -1.20 4.70
CA ILE A 153 -9.19 0.06 5.16
C ILE A 153 -8.77 0.44 6.59
N ALA A 154 -8.30 -0.50 7.41
CA ALA A 154 -7.91 -0.27 8.79
C ALA A 154 -6.41 0.04 8.94
N THR A 155 -5.57 -0.49 8.05
CA THR A 155 -4.11 -0.37 8.19
C THR A 155 -3.55 0.91 7.59
N MET A 156 -4.20 1.46 6.55
CA MET A 156 -3.74 2.68 5.87
C MET A 156 -3.74 3.89 6.81
N ASN A 157 -2.66 4.68 6.79
CA ASN A 157 -2.52 5.85 7.65
C ASN A 157 -3.54 6.93 7.27
N THR A 158 -3.73 7.16 5.97
CA THR A 158 -4.77 8.04 5.44
C THR A 158 -5.58 7.35 4.37
N VAL A 159 -6.89 7.60 4.36
CA VAL A 159 -7.84 7.15 3.35
C VAL A 159 -8.65 8.34 2.83
N ASN A 160 -8.76 8.44 1.51
CA ASN A 160 -9.68 9.33 0.83
C ASN A 160 -10.59 8.50 -0.07
N VAL A 161 -11.89 8.79 -0.05
CA VAL A 161 -12.85 8.13 -0.93
C VAL A 161 -13.67 9.18 -1.64
N THR A 162 -13.56 9.20 -2.96
CA THR A 162 -14.36 10.05 -3.83
C THR A 162 -15.30 9.20 -4.67
N GLY A 163 -16.39 9.82 -5.14
CA GLY A 163 -17.23 9.20 -6.14
C GLY A 163 -16.43 9.08 -7.44
N TRP A 164 -16.75 8.07 -8.23
CA TRP A 164 -16.23 8.00 -9.58
C TRP A 164 -16.61 9.26 -10.35
N HIS A 165 -15.69 9.78 -11.16
CA HIS A 165 -15.90 11.02 -11.90
C HIS A 165 -16.96 10.88 -13.00
N LEU A 166 -17.32 9.64 -13.35
CA LEU A 166 -18.40 9.33 -14.27
C LEU A 166 -19.71 9.09 -13.51
N ASP A 167 -20.81 9.72 -13.95
CA ASP A 167 -22.11 9.48 -13.35
C ASP A 167 -22.64 8.06 -13.69
N ARG A 168 -23.47 7.51 -12.79
CA ARG A 168 -23.97 6.13 -12.90
C ARG A 168 -24.80 5.89 -14.16
N ALA A 169 -25.51 6.90 -14.68
CA ALA A 169 -26.30 6.72 -15.89
C ALA A 169 -25.39 6.59 -17.12
N THR A 170 -24.32 7.40 -17.18
CA THR A 170 -23.29 7.28 -18.22
C THR A 170 -22.55 5.94 -18.13
N GLN A 171 -22.16 5.51 -16.92
CA GLN A 171 -21.58 4.19 -16.68
C GLN A 171 -22.48 3.07 -17.23
N GLN A 172 -23.74 3.03 -16.79
CA GLN A 172 -24.69 1.98 -17.21
C GLN A 172 -24.92 1.95 -18.72
N LYS A 173 -24.96 3.12 -19.34
CA LYS A 173 -25.11 3.23 -20.79
C LYS A 173 -23.92 2.61 -21.53
N ILE A 174 -22.69 2.87 -21.09
CA ILE A 174 -21.49 2.28 -21.71
C ILE A 174 -21.46 0.77 -21.45
N GLU A 175 -21.75 0.31 -20.22
CA GLU A 175 -21.78 -1.11 -19.87
C GLU A 175 -22.80 -1.90 -20.71
N GLN A 176 -23.98 -1.34 -20.95
CA GLN A 176 -25.08 -2.00 -21.67
C GLN A 176 -24.99 -1.85 -23.19
N GLU A 177 -24.71 -0.63 -23.68
CA GLU A 177 -24.86 -0.25 -25.09
C GLU A 177 -23.52 0.12 -25.76
N GLY A 178 -22.46 0.33 -24.99
CA GLY A 178 -21.15 0.73 -25.50
C GLY A 178 -20.47 -0.35 -26.34
N GLN A 179 -19.56 0.07 -27.21
CA GLN A 179 -18.71 -0.87 -27.93
C GLN A 179 -17.70 -1.51 -26.96
N GLU A 180 -17.14 -2.66 -27.32
CA GLU A 180 -16.17 -3.37 -26.47
C GLU A 180 -15.03 -2.45 -26.01
N LYS A 181 -14.53 -1.60 -26.92
CA LYS A 181 -13.49 -0.63 -26.62
C LYS A 181 -13.91 0.44 -25.61
N ASP A 182 -15.18 0.85 -25.62
CA ASP A 182 -15.71 1.83 -24.67
C ASP A 182 -15.83 1.21 -23.28
N LYS A 183 -16.21 -0.08 -23.21
CA LYS A 183 -16.27 -0.85 -21.96
C LYS A 183 -14.88 -1.08 -21.37
N GLU A 184 -13.92 -1.47 -22.21
CA GLU A 184 -12.52 -1.62 -21.80
C GLU A 184 -11.93 -0.29 -21.31
N HIS A 185 -12.24 0.83 -21.98
CA HIS A 185 -11.81 2.14 -21.52
C HIS A 185 -12.42 2.50 -20.16
N LEU A 186 -13.72 2.26 -20.00
CA LEU A 186 -14.45 2.50 -18.76
C LEU A 186 -13.88 1.68 -17.58
N GLU A 187 -13.59 0.39 -17.80
CA GLU A 187 -12.99 -0.47 -16.78
C GLU A 187 -11.56 -0.04 -16.39
N ASN A 188 -10.82 0.57 -17.31
CA ASN A 188 -9.43 0.96 -17.10
C ASN A 188 -9.25 2.48 -16.92
N GLU A 189 -10.31 3.19 -16.49
CA GLU A 189 -10.25 4.61 -16.20
C GLU A 189 -9.95 4.90 -14.71
N LEU A 190 -9.01 5.81 -14.48
CA LEU A 190 -8.74 6.46 -13.20
C LEU A 190 -8.77 7.98 -13.39
N PRO A 191 -9.20 8.75 -12.35
CA PRO A 191 -9.03 10.20 -12.38
C PRO A 191 -7.54 10.58 -12.45
N PRO A 192 -7.22 11.84 -12.79
CA PRO A 192 -5.85 12.34 -12.73
C PRO A 192 -5.19 12.06 -11.38
N TRP A 193 -3.89 11.78 -11.41
CA TRP A 193 -3.09 11.52 -10.21
C TRP A 193 -3.22 12.69 -9.21
N PRO A 194 -3.63 12.43 -7.95
CA PRO A 194 -3.98 13.50 -7.00
C PRO A 194 -2.78 14.20 -6.35
N SER A 195 -1.54 13.75 -6.59
CA SER A 195 -0.34 14.23 -5.88
C SER A 195 0.87 14.48 -6.80
N PRO A 196 0.75 15.25 -7.89
CA PRO A 196 1.85 15.49 -8.82
C PRO A 196 3.04 16.24 -8.18
N GLU A 197 2.81 16.93 -7.06
CA GLU A 197 3.83 17.73 -6.34
C GLU A 197 4.10 17.21 -4.92
N GLY A 198 3.87 15.92 -4.68
CA GLY A 198 4.10 15.29 -3.37
C GLY A 198 3.12 15.76 -2.30
N ASP A 199 1.84 15.86 -2.66
CA ASP A 199 0.76 16.23 -1.76
C ASP A 199 0.38 15.07 -0.83
N HIS A 200 0.00 15.43 0.40
CA HIS A 200 -0.63 14.47 1.29
C HIS A 200 -2.06 14.24 0.84
N ILE A 201 -2.47 12.97 0.80
CA ILE A 201 -3.89 12.65 0.78
C ILE A 201 -4.52 13.18 2.07
N LEU A 202 -5.68 13.84 1.94
CA LEU A 202 -6.48 14.28 3.08
C LEU A 202 -7.50 13.19 3.42
N GLU A 203 -7.67 12.95 4.72
CA GLU A 203 -8.64 11.95 5.19
C GLU A 203 -10.05 12.42 4.82
N ASP A 204 -10.74 11.63 3.99
CA ASP A 204 -12.16 11.79 3.71
C ASP A 204 -12.79 10.41 3.53
N THR A 205 -13.66 10.07 4.48
CA THR A 205 -14.30 8.76 4.57
C THR A 205 -15.82 8.86 4.46
N ALA A 206 -16.35 10.02 4.08
CA ALA A 206 -17.80 10.26 4.10
C ALA A 206 -18.57 9.25 3.23
N LEU A 207 -17.99 8.84 2.09
CA LEU A 207 -18.60 7.87 1.19
C LEU A 207 -18.52 6.42 1.68
N LEU A 208 -17.74 6.12 2.73
CA LEU A 208 -17.71 4.79 3.36
C LEU A 208 -18.98 4.50 4.16
N PHE A 209 -19.67 5.54 4.63
CA PHE A 209 -20.78 5.46 5.58
C PHE A 209 -22.14 5.82 4.99
N LYS A 210 -22.18 6.31 3.74
CA LYS A 210 -23.46 6.51 3.06
C LYS A 210 -24.11 5.15 2.84
N SER A 211 -25.21 4.90 3.55
CA SER A 211 -26.07 3.76 3.24
C SER A 211 -26.55 3.91 1.80
N SER A 212 -26.74 2.78 1.10
CA SER A 212 -27.34 2.78 -0.24
C SER A 212 -28.85 3.12 -0.18
N SER A 213 -29.24 4.15 0.57
CA SER A 213 -30.62 4.59 0.83
C SER A 213 -31.28 5.28 -0.37
N GLU A 214 -30.87 4.95 -1.59
CA GLU A 214 -31.59 5.27 -2.84
C GLU A 214 -32.16 4.01 -3.52
N ARG A 215 -32.26 2.87 -2.81
CA ARG A 215 -33.01 1.70 -3.28
C ARG A 215 -34.45 1.71 -2.76
N LYS A 216 -35.35 2.24 -3.61
CA LYS A 216 -36.80 1.99 -3.74
C LYS A 216 -37.70 2.22 -2.52
N ALA A 217 -38.55 3.25 -2.61
CA ALA A 217 -39.92 3.15 -2.11
C ALA A 217 -40.78 2.57 -3.24
N ASP A 218 -40.85 1.24 -3.33
CA ASP A 218 -42.02 0.57 -3.88
C ASP A 218 -42.88 0.10 -2.69
N ASP A 219 -44.16 0.36 -2.84
CA ASP A 219 -45.32 0.10 -1.99
C ASP A 219 -45.35 -1.34 -1.44
N ASP A 220 -45.27 -1.51 -0.12
CA ASP A 220 -46.20 -2.29 0.72
C ASP A 220 -45.63 -2.47 2.15
N GLY A 221 -46.51 -2.38 3.14
CA GLY A 221 -46.17 -2.22 4.55
C GLY A 221 -45.56 -3.44 5.24
N GLY A 222 -44.31 -3.31 5.69
CA GLY A 222 -43.69 -4.19 6.68
C GLY A 222 -42.49 -3.51 7.33
N LYS A 223 -42.70 -2.78 8.44
CA LYS A 223 -41.59 -2.19 9.22
C LYS A 223 -40.95 -3.25 10.11
N GLU A 224 -39.92 -3.93 9.62
CA GLU A 224 -38.85 -4.41 10.51
C GLU A 224 -37.95 -3.22 10.86
N ILE A 225 -38.03 -2.77 12.11
CA ILE A 225 -37.11 -1.75 12.65
C ILE A 225 -35.83 -2.49 13.03
N LEU A 226 -34.92 -2.63 12.07
CA LEU A 226 -33.51 -2.82 12.41
C LEU A 226 -33.05 -1.50 13.06
N GLU A 227 -32.53 -1.56 14.28
CA GLU A 227 -31.78 -0.43 14.86
C GLU A 227 -30.59 -0.15 13.93
N GLU A 228 -30.77 0.75 12.96
CA GLU A 228 -29.67 1.28 12.16
C GLU A 228 -28.74 2.02 13.11
N ALA A 229 -27.62 1.38 13.47
CA ALA A 229 -26.51 2.06 14.09
C ALA A 229 -26.18 3.28 13.22
N ILE A 230 -26.34 4.48 13.78
CA ILE A 230 -26.08 5.74 13.06
C ILE A 230 -24.63 5.70 12.60
N ALA A 231 -24.41 5.44 11.32
CA ALA A 231 -23.09 5.44 10.74
C ALA A 231 -22.51 6.87 10.83
N PRO A 232 -21.25 7.04 11.26
CA PRO A 232 -20.64 8.35 11.39
C PRO A 232 -20.59 9.06 10.03
N ALA A 233 -20.84 10.38 9.99
CA ALA A 233 -20.87 11.15 8.75
C ALA A 233 -19.50 11.17 8.02
N ALA A 234 -18.42 11.20 8.80
CA ALA A 234 -17.05 10.95 8.39
C ALA A 234 -16.23 10.63 9.65
N LEU A 235 -15.14 9.88 9.50
CA LEU A 235 -14.19 9.59 10.56
C LEU A 235 -12.83 10.18 10.24
N ASP A 236 -12.16 10.71 11.25
CA ASP A 236 -10.73 11.01 11.16
C ASP A 236 -9.90 9.72 11.09
N ARG A 237 -8.59 9.86 10.84
CA ARG A 237 -7.65 8.72 10.71
C ARG A 237 -7.71 7.77 11.90
N SER A 238 -7.70 8.29 13.13
CA SER A 238 -7.66 7.45 14.34
C SER A 238 -8.99 6.73 14.57
N ALA A 239 -10.09 7.46 14.39
CA ALA A 239 -11.43 6.94 14.54
C ALA A 239 -11.77 5.91 13.45
N ARG A 240 -11.37 6.13 12.18
CA ARG A 240 -11.52 5.15 11.10
C ARG A 240 -10.84 3.84 11.44
N ARG A 241 -9.55 3.91 11.82
CA ARG A 241 -8.75 2.72 12.13
C ARG A 241 -9.36 1.95 13.31
N SER A 242 -9.81 2.66 14.35
CA SER A 242 -10.49 2.07 15.50
C SER A 242 -11.86 1.47 15.15
N TYR A 243 -12.60 2.09 14.22
CA TYR A 243 -13.90 1.62 13.75
C TYR A 243 -13.73 0.32 12.95
N PHE A 244 -12.82 0.30 11.98
CA PHE A 244 -12.57 -0.88 11.14
C PHE A 244 -11.66 -1.94 11.78
N ALA A 245 -11.12 -1.71 12.98
CA ALA A 245 -10.52 -2.78 13.78
C ALA A 245 -11.57 -3.80 14.28
N LYS A 246 -12.86 -3.43 14.28
CA LYS A 246 -13.96 -4.29 14.74
C LYS A 246 -14.49 -5.15 13.59
N PRO A 247 -14.51 -6.49 13.71
CA PRO A 247 -14.98 -7.39 12.65
C PRO A 247 -16.40 -7.07 12.13
N VAL A 248 -17.31 -6.69 13.04
CA VAL A 248 -18.70 -6.32 12.67
C VAL A 248 -18.72 -5.16 11.66
N ASN A 249 -17.89 -4.14 11.87
CA ASN A 249 -17.84 -2.96 11.01
C ASN A 249 -17.17 -3.24 9.66
N LEU A 250 -16.17 -4.13 9.64
CA LEU A 250 -15.56 -4.59 8.39
C LEU A 250 -16.55 -5.39 7.54
N SER A 251 -17.32 -6.28 8.19
CA SER A 251 -18.29 -7.14 7.52
C SER A 251 -19.42 -6.37 6.83
N THR A 252 -19.71 -5.15 7.28
CA THR A 252 -20.70 -4.25 6.67
C THR A 252 -20.11 -3.32 5.61
N HIS A 253 -18.79 -3.17 5.55
CA HIS A 253 -18.12 -2.32 4.57
C HIS A 253 -18.04 -3.01 3.19
N ARG A 254 -18.16 -2.22 2.13
CA ARG A 254 -17.98 -2.65 0.75
C ARG A 254 -17.02 -1.71 0.04
N TYR A 255 -16.03 -2.27 -0.64
CA TYR A 255 -15.31 -1.58 -1.69
C TYR A 255 -16.17 -1.60 -2.94
N ARG A 256 -16.47 -0.45 -3.52
CA ARG A 256 -17.44 -0.29 -4.58
C ARG A 256 -16.77 0.13 -5.89
N PRO A 257 -17.29 -0.33 -7.05
CA PRO A 257 -16.69 0.00 -8.34
C PRO A 257 -16.97 1.42 -8.82
N ASP A 258 -17.91 2.13 -8.19
CA ASP A 258 -18.25 3.53 -8.43
C ASP A 258 -17.52 4.49 -7.49
N GLN A 259 -16.43 4.04 -6.84
CA GLN A 259 -15.62 4.84 -5.93
C GLN A 259 -14.15 4.80 -6.33
N VAL A 260 -13.46 5.91 -6.11
CA VAL A 260 -12.00 5.99 -6.21
C VAL A 260 -11.45 6.08 -4.80
N TYR A 261 -10.45 5.24 -4.52
CA TYR A 261 -9.81 5.14 -3.22
C TYR A 261 -8.39 5.69 -3.30
N GLY A 262 -8.11 6.70 -2.48
CA GLY A 262 -6.77 7.16 -2.17
C GLY A 262 -6.28 6.55 -0.87
N PHE A 263 -5.13 5.86 -0.91
CA PHE A 263 -4.45 5.30 0.25
C PHE A 263 -3.07 5.91 0.40
N ASP A 264 -2.68 6.27 1.62
CA ASP A 264 -1.30 6.64 1.95
C ASP A 264 -0.84 5.79 3.13
N PHE A 265 0.18 4.96 2.91
CA PHE A 265 0.85 4.15 3.93
C PHE A 265 2.23 4.71 4.20
N PHE A 266 2.43 5.28 5.38
CA PHE A 266 3.69 5.92 5.75
C PHE A 266 4.09 5.56 7.17
N ASN A 267 5.40 5.52 7.41
CA ASN A 267 5.92 5.20 8.73
C ASN A 267 7.27 5.87 9.01
N PRO A 268 7.58 6.12 10.29
CA PRO A 268 8.89 6.62 10.74
C PRO A 268 9.84 5.47 11.15
N TYR A 269 9.48 4.21 10.89
CA TYR A 269 10.13 3.05 11.49
C TYR A 269 11.16 2.40 10.58
N LEU A 270 10.87 2.24 9.28
CA LEU A 270 11.76 1.57 8.36
C LEU A 270 12.66 2.59 7.64
N ASP A 271 13.91 2.64 8.06
CA ASP A 271 14.95 3.48 7.46
C ASP A 271 15.64 2.72 6.34
N PHE A 272 15.15 2.87 5.11
CA PHE A 272 15.74 2.20 3.95
C PHE A 272 17.11 2.74 3.54
N ALA A 273 17.44 3.99 3.91
CA ALA A 273 18.75 4.57 3.60
C ALA A 273 19.86 3.95 4.46
N ASN A 274 19.54 3.60 5.72
CA ASN A 274 20.47 3.00 6.67
C ASN A 274 20.17 1.52 6.98
N PHE A 275 19.23 0.91 6.26
CA PHE A 275 18.77 -0.47 6.47
C PHE A 275 18.47 -0.78 7.94
N THR A 276 17.72 0.11 8.59
CA THR A 276 17.47 0.04 10.04
C THR A 276 15.98 0.06 10.35
N LEU A 277 15.51 -0.89 11.15
CA LEU A 277 14.19 -0.84 11.78
C LEU A 277 14.30 -0.08 13.10
N LYS A 278 13.60 1.05 13.21
CA LYS A 278 13.50 1.89 14.40
C LYS A 278 12.28 1.48 15.21
N VAL A 279 12.53 0.96 16.40
CA VAL A 279 11.51 0.60 17.39
C VAL A 279 11.66 1.55 18.59
N PRO A 280 10.60 1.90 19.33
CA PRO A 280 10.75 2.71 20.54
C PRO A 280 11.79 2.10 21.50
N GLY A 281 12.85 2.86 21.77
CA GLY A 281 13.92 2.49 22.69
C GLY A 281 15.10 1.72 22.08
N PHE A 282 15.03 1.23 20.83
CA PHE A 282 16.16 0.57 20.17
C PHE A 282 16.05 0.53 18.63
N SER A 283 17.19 0.34 17.97
CA SER A 283 17.26 0.20 16.51
C SER A 283 17.84 -1.16 16.14
N VAL A 284 17.29 -1.79 15.10
CA VAL A 284 17.76 -3.08 14.57
C VAL A 284 18.29 -2.87 13.16
N ASP A 285 19.56 -3.15 12.96
CA ASP A 285 20.16 -3.26 11.62
C ASP A 285 19.62 -4.53 10.95
N ILE A 286 18.84 -4.36 9.88
CA ILE A 286 18.14 -5.45 9.20
C ILE A 286 19.10 -6.26 8.32
N THR A 287 20.25 -5.70 7.93
CA THR A 287 21.21 -6.37 7.02
C THR A 287 21.84 -7.60 7.67
N LYS A 288 21.94 -7.64 9.01
CA LYS A 288 22.44 -8.78 9.79
C LYS A 288 21.54 -10.02 9.70
N TYR A 289 20.28 -9.81 9.34
CA TYR A 289 19.24 -10.82 9.32
C TYR A 289 18.69 -11.05 7.91
N TRP A 290 19.14 -10.25 6.93
CA TRP A 290 18.70 -10.37 5.55
C TRP A 290 19.32 -11.61 4.89
N ASP A 291 18.50 -12.36 4.17
CA ASP A 291 18.84 -13.64 3.56
C ASP A 291 18.73 -13.61 2.02
N GLY A 292 18.61 -12.43 1.44
CA GLY A 292 18.48 -12.25 -0.01
C GLY A 292 17.05 -12.03 -0.50
N GLN A 293 16.01 -12.31 0.31
CA GLN A 293 14.63 -12.17 -0.15
C GLN A 293 14.14 -10.71 -0.04
N PRO A 294 13.28 -10.25 -0.98
CA PRO A 294 12.75 -8.89 -0.93
C PRO A 294 11.71 -8.74 0.18
N LEU A 295 11.58 -7.51 0.71
CA LEU A 295 10.42 -7.14 1.51
C LEU A 295 9.25 -6.89 0.57
N THR A 296 8.30 -7.84 0.54
CA THR A 296 7.14 -7.77 -0.36
C THR A 296 5.91 -7.26 0.39
N TYR A 297 5.24 -6.27 -0.18
CA TYR A 297 3.91 -5.83 0.21
C TYR A 297 2.88 -6.21 -0.85
N VAL A 298 1.69 -6.62 -0.42
CA VAL A 298 0.63 -7.09 -1.32
C VAL A 298 -0.72 -6.55 -0.85
N ILE A 299 -1.55 -6.10 -1.81
CA ILE A 299 -3.00 -5.99 -1.63
C ILE A 299 -3.63 -7.21 -2.28
N LYS A 300 -4.34 -8.03 -1.51
CA LYS A 300 -4.94 -9.29 -1.99
C LYS A 300 -6.24 -9.63 -1.26
N SER A 301 -6.98 -10.58 -1.80
CA SER A 301 -8.07 -11.21 -1.08
C SER A 301 -7.51 -12.06 0.08
N LYS A 302 -8.29 -12.21 1.15
CA LYS A 302 -7.88 -12.90 2.38
C LYS A 302 -7.58 -14.39 2.13
N ASP A 303 -8.30 -15.01 1.21
CA ASP A 303 -8.07 -16.39 0.74
C ASP A 303 -6.95 -16.50 -0.30
N SER A 304 -6.34 -15.38 -0.70
CA SER A 304 -5.30 -15.27 -1.73
C SER A 304 -5.71 -15.73 -3.14
N SER A 305 -7.01 -15.84 -3.43
CA SER A 305 -7.51 -16.15 -4.78
C SER A 305 -7.33 -15.00 -5.77
N VAL A 306 -7.28 -13.75 -5.28
CA VAL A 306 -7.08 -12.53 -6.08
C VAL A 306 -5.93 -11.71 -5.52
N VAL A 307 -5.02 -11.29 -6.39
CA VAL A 307 -4.00 -10.27 -6.09
C VAL A 307 -4.36 -9.00 -6.85
N PHE A 308 -4.53 -7.90 -6.12
CA PHE A 308 -4.88 -6.61 -6.72
C PHE A 308 -3.61 -5.86 -7.17
N MET A 309 -2.56 -5.89 -6.35
CA MET A 309 -1.23 -5.38 -6.68
C MET A 309 -0.18 -5.86 -5.66
N ALA A 310 1.09 -5.79 -6.05
CA ALA A 310 2.23 -5.98 -5.15
C ALA A 310 3.34 -4.96 -5.41
N PHE A 311 4.14 -4.68 -4.39
CA PHE A 311 5.39 -3.94 -4.52
C PHE A 311 6.48 -4.51 -3.61
N GLN A 312 7.73 -4.37 -4.04
CA GLN A 312 8.88 -4.97 -3.40
C GLN A 312 9.97 -3.94 -3.14
N PHE A 313 10.62 -4.10 -1.99
CA PHE A 313 11.89 -3.48 -1.67
C PHE A 313 12.96 -4.57 -1.70
N GLU A 314 13.80 -4.53 -2.71
CA GLU A 314 14.90 -5.48 -2.91
C GLU A 314 16.22 -4.80 -2.53
N LEU A 315 17.01 -5.46 -1.67
CA LEU A 315 18.39 -5.07 -1.43
C LEU A 315 19.27 -5.76 -2.47
N ILE A 316 20.03 -5.00 -3.23
CA ILE A 316 20.91 -5.51 -4.26
C ILE A 316 22.35 -5.24 -3.82
N PRO A 317 23.22 -6.25 -3.77
CA PRO A 317 24.64 -6.04 -3.51
C PRO A 317 25.19 -5.06 -4.54
N VAL A 318 25.85 -4.00 -4.09
CA VAL A 318 26.70 -3.17 -4.94
C VAL A 318 28.04 -3.90 -5.00
N GLU A 319 28.51 -4.27 -6.19
CA GLU A 319 29.92 -4.63 -6.36
C GLU A 319 30.75 -3.45 -5.87
N ASP A 320 31.79 -3.68 -5.06
CA ASP A 320 32.68 -2.60 -4.63
C ASP A 320 33.17 -1.87 -5.89
N ILE A 321 32.55 -0.73 -6.21
CA ILE A 321 33.02 0.15 -7.27
C ILE A 321 34.27 0.75 -6.66
N PHE A 322 35.40 0.11 -6.92
CA PHE A 322 36.71 0.60 -6.54
C PHE A 322 36.79 2.05 -6.97
N VAL A 323 36.86 2.94 -5.97
CA VAL A 323 37.30 4.31 -6.21
C VAL A 323 38.78 4.17 -6.54
N GLU A 324 39.13 4.30 -7.82
CA GLU A 324 40.52 4.45 -8.25
C GLU A 324 41.19 5.65 -7.59
#